data_AF-A0A397CCS9-F1
#
_entry.id   AF-A0A397CCS9-F1
#
_cell.length_a   1.000
_cell.length_b   1.000
_cell.length_c   1.000
_cell.angle_alpha   90.00
_cell.angle_beta   90.00
_cell.angle_gamma   90.00
#
_symmetry.space_group_name_H-M   'P 1'
#
loop_
_entity.id
_entity.type
_entity.pdbx_description
1 polymer ?
#
loop_
_entity_poly.entity_id
_entity_poly.type
_entity_poly.pdbx_seq_one_letter_code
_entity_poly.pdbx_strand_id
1 'polypeptide(L)'
;FLQRLLLVHGRSNYKRIAKVILYSFYKNMSLVIVLFFYNFYNGQSGTSLFESFVMAGWNFFLALPIIAIGIFDEDVSPEQAMAFPALYKTGQRNDDLNVYRFCLWIGNAIFHACVSFWLPIYIVAGYPTEAFHLQGTTIYTGLLMTMNCKVIMETMSGIYWAVFFLVPVANFLVDLSLKLYDHPPLS
;
A
#
# COMPACT_ATOMS: atom_id res chain seq x y z
N PHE A 1 -6.55 -37.26 -2.22
CA PHE A 1 -5.52 -36.23 -1.96
C PHE A 1 -5.49 -35.12 -3.02
N LEU A 2 -5.44 -35.46 -4.32
CA LEU A 2 -5.34 -34.45 -5.41
C LEU A 2 -6.50 -33.43 -5.45
N GLN A 3 -7.75 -33.88 -5.27
CA GLN A 3 -8.91 -32.99 -5.27
C GLN A 3 -8.83 -31.90 -4.19
N ARG A 4 -8.45 -32.26 -2.96
CA ARG A 4 -8.28 -31.30 -1.85
C ARG A 4 -7.12 -30.35 -2.10
N LEU A 5 -6.04 -30.82 -2.70
CA LEU A 5 -4.89 -29.97 -3.05
C LEU A 5 -5.29 -28.90 -4.07
N LEU A 6 -6.01 -29.27 -5.13
CA LEU A 6 -6.42 -28.33 -6.18
C LEU A 6 -7.50 -27.36 -5.71
N LEU A 7 -8.60 -27.88 -5.14
CA LEU A 7 -9.78 -27.08 -4.81
C LEU A 7 -9.56 -26.14 -3.62
N VAL A 8 -8.82 -26.59 -2.60
CA VAL A 8 -8.54 -25.79 -1.41
C VAL A 8 -7.26 -24.97 -1.63
N HIS A 9 -6.11 -25.64 -1.75
CA HIS A 9 -4.81 -24.96 -1.72
C HIS A 9 -4.51 -24.25 -3.04
N GLY A 10 -4.78 -24.89 -4.18
CA GLY A 10 -4.55 -24.29 -5.50
C GLY A 10 -5.37 -23.03 -5.73
N ARG A 11 -6.67 -23.09 -5.41
CA ARG A 11 -7.58 -21.94 -5.49
C ARG A 11 -7.16 -20.79 -4.57
N SER A 12 -6.92 -21.09 -3.29
CA SER A 12 -6.53 -20.07 -2.31
C SER A 12 -5.19 -19.44 -2.68
N ASN A 13 -4.21 -20.24 -3.12
CA ASN A 13 -2.92 -19.73 -3.59
C ASN A 13 -3.08 -18.80 -4.79
N TYR A 14 -3.89 -19.17 -5.79
CA TYR A 14 -4.16 -18.30 -6.95
C TYR A 14 -4.75 -16.96 -6.51
N LYS A 15 -5.77 -16.96 -5.65
CA LYS A 15 -6.41 -15.73 -5.18
C LYS A 15 -5.47 -14.84 -4.36
N ARG A 16 -4.70 -15.44 -3.45
CA ARG A 16 -3.70 -14.71 -2.62
C ARG A 16 -2.64 -14.06 -3.48
N ILE A 17 -2.06 -14.82 -4.43
CA ILE A 17 -1.04 -14.32 -5.34
C ILE A 17 -1.60 -13.21 -6.24
N ALA A 18 -2.81 -13.37 -6.77
CA ALA A 18 -3.46 -12.33 -7.57
C ALA A 18 -3.56 -10.99 -6.82
N LYS A 19 -4.05 -11.02 -5.57
CA LYS A 19 -4.14 -9.82 -4.71
C LYS A 19 -2.75 -9.23 -4.41
N VAL A 20 -1.78 -10.07 -4.06
CA VAL A 20 -0.39 -9.65 -3.78
C VAL A 20 0.22 -8.93 -4.99
N ILE A 21 0.06 -9.48 -6.19
CA ILE A 21 0.58 -8.89 -7.43
C ILE A 21 -0.10 -7.53 -7.67
N LEU A 22 -1.43 -7.49 -7.68
CA LEU A 22 -2.20 -6.26 -7.95
C LEU A 22 -1.86 -5.15 -6.96
N TYR A 23 -1.80 -5.49 -5.67
CA TYR A 23 -1.46 -4.53 -4.63
C TYR A 23 -0.01 -4.06 -4.72
N SER A 24 0.94 -4.95 -5.05
CA SER A 24 2.36 -4.59 -5.23
C SER A 24 2.53 -3.56 -6.36
N PHE A 25 1.86 -3.76 -7.49
CA PHE A 25 1.90 -2.78 -8.58
C PHE A 25 1.21 -1.46 -8.19
N TYR A 26 0.05 -1.54 -7.54
CA TYR A 26 -0.69 -0.37 -7.08
C TYR A 26 0.11 0.50 -6.10
N LYS A 27 0.77 -0.09 -5.09
CA LYS A 27 1.59 0.70 -4.14
C LYS A 27 2.79 1.37 -4.82
N ASN A 28 3.48 0.65 -5.70
CA ASN A 28 4.69 1.16 -6.35
C ASN A 28 4.35 2.25 -7.36
N MET A 29 3.28 2.04 -8.13
CA MET A 29 2.77 3.05 -9.06
C MET A 29 2.35 4.32 -8.32
N SER A 30 1.66 4.19 -7.18
CA SER A 30 1.24 5.35 -6.38
C SER A 30 2.43 6.19 -5.91
N LEU A 31 3.51 5.55 -5.42
CA LEU A 31 4.73 6.24 -5.01
C LEU A 31 5.39 7.00 -6.19
N VAL A 32 5.53 6.33 -7.33
CA VAL A 32 6.14 6.92 -8.53
C VAL A 32 5.34 8.13 -9.03
N ILE A 33 4.02 8.05 -9.02
CA ILE A 33 3.15 9.14 -9.47
C ILE A 33 3.24 10.37 -8.54
N VAL A 34 3.32 10.16 -7.22
CA VAL A 34 3.52 11.27 -6.27
C VAL A 34 4.85 11.99 -6.55
N LEU A 35 5.93 11.23 -6.76
CA LEU A 35 7.24 11.81 -7.12
C LEU A 35 7.19 12.53 -8.47
N PHE A 36 6.45 11.98 -9.44
CA PHE A 36 6.22 12.61 -10.73
C PHE A 36 5.51 13.96 -10.57
N PHE A 37 4.40 14.04 -9.84
CA PHE A 37 3.72 15.31 -9.58
C PHE A 37 4.59 16.33 -8.86
N TYR A 38 5.36 15.87 -7.87
CA TYR A 38 6.29 16.74 -7.17
C TYR A 38 7.37 17.32 -8.09
N ASN A 39 7.87 16.53 -9.04
CA ASN A 39 8.87 16.98 -10.00
C ASN A 39 8.34 18.12 -10.90
N PHE A 40 7.06 18.11 -11.28
CA PHE A 40 6.47 19.27 -11.96
C PHE A 40 6.23 20.45 -11.01
N TYR A 41 5.80 20.17 -9.78
CA TYR A 41 5.52 21.20 -8.78
C TYR A 41 6.78 22.00 -8.39
N ASN A 42 7.94 21.34 -8.30
CA ASN A 42 9.21 21.98 -7.93
C ASN A 42 9.98 22.58 -9.12
N GLY A 43 9.37 22.67 -10.31
CA GLY A 43 10.02 23.22 -11.50
C GLY A 43 11.16 22.34 -12.04
N GLN A 44 11.10 21.03 -11.82
CA GLN A 44 12.09 20.05 -12.28
C GLN A 44 13.49 20.27 -11.69
N SER A 45 13.57 20.77 -10.46
CA SER A 45 14.84 21.07 -9.76
C SER A 45 15.69 19.82 -9.46
N GLY A 46 15.13 18.61 -9.62
CA GLY A 46 15.78 17.34 -9.28
C GLY A 46 15.82 17.03 -7.78
N THR A 47 15.25 17.90 -6.94
CA THR A 47 15.13 17.65 -5.49
C THR A 47 14.12 16.53 -5.24
N SER A 48 14.41 15.60 -4.33
CA SER A 48 13.47 14.55 -3.91
C SER A 48 12.48 15.08 -2.88
N LEU A 49 11.20 14.68 -2.98
CA LEU A 49 10.17 15.00 -1.98
C LEU A 49 10.43 14.29 -0.65
N PHE A 50 10.90 13.06 -0.73
CA PHE A 50 11.14 12.20 0.43
C PHE A 50 12.64 12.08 0.69
N GLU A 51 12.98 12.07 1.97
CA GLU A 51 14.33 11.75 2.44
C GLU A 51 14.65 10.27 2.13
N SER A 52 15.92 9.96 1.89
CA SER A 52 16.36 8.67 1.35
C SER A 52 15.98 7.49 2.25
N PHE A 53 16.07 7.65 3.57
CA PHE A 53 15.69 6.61 4.52
C PHE A 53 14.17 6.39 4.53
N VAL A 54 13.39 7.47 4.49
CA VAL A 54 11.91 7.39 4.38
C VAL A 54 11.50 6.67 3.09
N MET A 55 12.13 6.98 1.97
CA MET A 55 11.87 6.32 0.69
C MET A 55 12.24 4.82 0.73
N ALA A 56 13.36 4.47 1.36
CA ALA A 56 13.74 3.07 1.57
C ALA A 56 12.75 2.32 2.48
N GLY A 57 12.19 3.00 3.49
CA GLY A 57 11.19 2.47 4.41
C GLY A 57 9.88 2.07 3.74
N TRP A 58 9.54 2.60 2.56
CA TRP A 58 8.28 2.32 1.85
C TRP A 58 8.00 0.84 1.68
N ASN A 59 9.01 0.08 1.25
CA ASN A 59 8.86 -1.35 1.06
C ASN A 59 8.79 -2.11 2.37
N PHE A 60 9.52 -1.67 3.40
CA PHE A 60 9.50 -2.30 4.72
C PHE A 60 8.11 -2.18 5.37
N PHE A 61 7.57 -0.97 5.42
CA PHE A 61 6.26 -0.71 6.04
C PHE A 61 5.11 -1.40 5.30
N LEU A 62 5.18 -1.52 3.97
CA LEU A 62 4.15 -2.17 3.17
C LEU A 62 4.40 -3.66 2.89
N ALA A 63 5.52 -4.22 3.36
CA ALA A 63 5.79 -5.66 3.24
C ALA A 63 4.89 -6.49 4.16
N LEU A 64 4.65 -6.03 5.39
CA LEU A 64 3.83 -6.74 6.36
C LEU A 64 2.39 -6.99 5.86
N PRO A 65 1.66 -5.99 5.31
CA PRO A 65 0.37 -6.23 4.67
C PRO A 65 0.42 -7.24 3.53
N ILE A 66 1.45 -7.19 2.67
CA ILE A 66 1.62 -8.12 1.54
C ILE A 66 1.81 -9.55 2.02
N ILE A 67 2.68 -9.75 3.02
CA ILE A 67 2.94 -11.05 3.62
C ILE A 67 1.68 -11.58 4.28
N ALA A 68 0.95 -10.72 5.01
CA ALA A 68 -0.29 -11.10 5.65
C ALA A 68 -1.33 -11.59 4.64
N ILE A 69 -1.52 -10.87 3.52
CA ILE A 69 -2.40 -11.30 2.41
C ILE A 69 -1.94 -12.65 1.84
N GLY A 70 -0.65 -12.80 1.59
CA GLY A 70 -0.07 -14.00 0.98
C GLY A 70 -0.24 -15.27 1.81
N ILE A 71 -0.33 -15.15 3.15
CA ILE A 71 -0.33 -16.30 4.06
C ILE A 71 -1.71 -16.54 4.67
N PHE A 72 -2.37 -15.48 5.17
CA PHE A 72 -3.53 -15.60 6.05
C PHE A 72 -4.87 -15.27 5.39
N ASP A 73 -4.89 -14.78 4.15
CA ASP A 73 -6.15 -14.44 3.47
C ASP A 73 -6.90 -15.71 3.04
N GLU A 74 -8.08 -15.94 3.61
CA GLU A 74 -8.99 -17.02 3.22
C GLU A 74 -10.36 -16.45 2.90
N ASP A 75 -10.80 -16.65 1.66
CA ASP A 75 -12.10 -16.15 1.21
C ASP A 75 -13.24 -17.15 1.48
N VAL A 76 -12.93 -18.44 1.56
CA VAL A 76 -13.87 -19.53 1.86
C VAL A 76 -13.18 -20.59 2.72
N SER A 77 -13.94 -21.27 3.57
CA SER A 77 -13.37 -22.35 4.39
C SER A 77 -12.98 -23.57 3.52
N PRO A 78 -12.03 -24.41 3.97
CA PRO A 78 -11.68 -25.65 3.27
C PRO A 78 -12.87 -26.57 2.99
N GLU A 79 -13.84 -26.63 3.91
CA GLU A 79 -15.06 -27.42 3.79
C GLU A 79 -15.96 -26.86 2.68
N GLN A 80 -16.12 -25.54 2.62
CA GLN A 80 -16.91 -24.87 1.58
C GLN A 80 -16.26 -25.02 0.20
N ALA A 81 -14.92 -24.91 0.11
CA ALA A 81 -14.20 -25.11 -1.14
C ALA A 81 -14.37 -26.54 -1.69
N MET A 82 -14.47 -27.53 -0.80
CA MET A 82 -14.75 -28.92 -1.16
C MET A 82 -16.23 -29.17 -1.51
N ALA A 83 -17.15 -28.52 -0.79
CA ALA A 83 -18.59 -28.63 -1.04
C ALA A 83 -19.02 -27.97 -2.36
N PHE A 84 -18.33 -26.91 -2.79
CA PHE A 84 -18.66 -26.16 -4.01
C PHE A 84 -17.48 -26.07 -5.00
N PRO A 85 -17.15 -27.17 -5.73
CA PRO A 85 -16.03 -27.19 -6.68
C PRO A 85 -16.14 -26.14 -7.81
N ALA A 86 -17.35 -25.65 -8.10
CA ALA A 86 -17.57 -24.59 -9.09
C ALA A 86 -16.80 -23.29 -8.77
N LEU A 87 -16.46 -23.04 -7.50
CA LEU A 87 -15.65 -21.90 -7.07
C LEU A 87 -14.21 -21.93 -7.63
N TYR A 88 -13.74 -23.06 -8.15
CA TYR A 88 -12.43 -23.18 -8.80
C TYR A 88 -12.40 -22.56 -10.21
N LYS A 89 -13.56 -22.45 -10.87
CA LYS A 89 -13.65 -21.96 -12.26
C LYS A 89 -13.17 -20.51 -12.42
N THR A 90 -13.25 -19.69 -11.39
CA THR A 90 -12.76 -18.30 -11.43
C THR A 90 -11.26 -18.24 -11.68
N GLY A 91 -10.50 -19.15 -11.08
CA GLY A 91 -9.06 -19.28 -11.32
C GLY A 91 -8.74 -19.73 -12.74
N GLN A 92 -9.52 -20.68 -13.28
CA GLN A 92 -9.33 -21.17 -14.65
C GLN A 92 -9.63 -20.10 -15.72
N ARG A 93 -10.51 -19.15 -15.41
CA ARG A 93 -10.87 -18.03 -16.29
C ARG A 93 -9.98 -16.80 -16.14
N ASN A 94 -9.01 -16.85 -15.23
CA ASN A 94 -8.20 -15.70 -14.85
C ASN A 94 -9.04 -14.50 -14.37
N ASP A 95 -10.14 -14.78 -13.68
CA ASP A 95 -11.08 -13.74 -13.29
C ASP A 95 -10.47 -12.79 -12.26
N ASP A 96 -9.57 -13.25 -11.38
CA ASP A 96 -8.97 -12.43 -10.31
C ASP A 96 -7.71 -11.67 -10.77
N LEU A 97 -6.96 -12.21 -11.73
CA LEU A 97 -5.77 -11.59 -12.32
C LEU A 97 -5.87 -11.54 -13.84
N ASN A 98 -6.37 -10.43 -14.36
CA ASN A 98 -6.42 -10.14 -15.79
C ASN A 98 -6.05 -8.68 -16.07
N VAL A 99 -5.79 -8.37 -17.35
CA VAL A 99 -5.36 -7.03 -17.80
C VAL A 99 -6.38 -5.96 -17.42
N TYR A 100 -7.67 -6.24 -17.56
CA TYR A 100 -8.72 -5.28 -17.21
C TYR A 100 -8.67 -4.90 -15.72
N ARG A 101 -8.63 -5.88 -14.82
CA ARG A 101 -8.46 -5.64 -13.38
C ARG A 101 -7.15 -4.92 -13.08
N PHE A 102 -6.07 -5.34 -13.70
CA PHE A 102 -4.78 -4.67 -13.55
C PHE A 102 -4.87 -3.18 -13.89
N CYS A 103 -5.48 -2.82 -15.03
CA CYS A 103 -5.71 -1.44 -15.42
C CYS A 103 -6.59 -0.67 -14.42
N LEU A 104 -7.65 -1.30 -13.88
CA LEU A 104 -8.46 -0.67 -12.82
C LEU A 104 -7.65 -0.39 -11.55
N TRP A 105 -6.76 -1.30 -11.15
CA TRP A 105 -5.86 -1.09 -10.02
C TRP A 105 -4.87 0.04 -10.30
N ILE A 106 -4.30 0.13 -11.50
CA ILE A 106 -3.45 1.26 -11.89
C ILE A 106 -4.23 2.59 -11.91
N GLY A 107 -5.47 2.59 -12.43
CA GLY A 107 -6.35 3.78 -12.39
C GLY A 107 -6.61 4.26 -10.97
N ASN A 108 -6.89 3.34 -10.04
CA ASN A 108 -7.03 3.66 -8.63
C ASN A 108 -5.72 4.18 -8.01
N ALA A 109 -4.56 3.63 -8.41
CA ALA A 109 -3.25 4.10 -7.93
C ALA A 109 -3.02 5.56 -8.32
N ILE A 110 -3.32 5.91 -9.58
CA ILE A 110 -3.23 7.29 -10.08
C ILE A 110 -4.15 8.19 -9.26
N PHE A 111 -5.43 7.81 -9.11
CA PHE A 111 -6.41 8.61 -8.37
C PHE A 111 -5.99 8.86 -6.92
N HIS A 112 -5.61 7.81 -6.19
CA HIS A 112 -5.17 7.94 -4.80
C HIS A 112 -3.87 8.75 -4.68
N ALA A 113 -2.90 8.55 -5.57
CA ALA A 113 -1.69 9.36 -5.61
C ALA A 113 -1.98 10.85 -5.86
N CYS A 114 -2.89 11.17 -6.79
CA CYS A 114 -3.35 12.55 -7.02
C CYS A 114 -3.92 13.16 -5.73
N VAL A 115 -4.86 12.47 -5.08
CA VAL A 115 -5.50 12.98 -3.85
C VAL A 115 -4.47 13.14 -2.74
N SER A 116 -3.62 12.14 -2.50
CA SER A 116 -2.59 12.19 -1.45
C SER A 116 -1.54 13.27 -1.67
N PHE A 117 -1.26 13.67 -2.91
CA PHE A 117 -0.33 14.76 -3.21
C PHE A 117 -0.99 16.14 -3.10
N TRP A 118 -2.12 16.35 -3.78
CA TRP A 118 -2.74 17.67 -3.88
C TRP A 118 -3.49 18.09 -2.61
N LEU A 119 -4.13 17.16 -1.90
CA LEU A 119 -4.92 17.49 -0.71
C LEU A 119 -4.05 18.14 0.40
N PRO A 120 -2.90 17.59 0.81
CA PRO A 120 -2.04 18.26 1.79
C PRO A 120 -1.49 19.60 1.29
N ILE A 121 -1.17 19.72 0.00
CA ILE A 121 -0.69 20.99 -0.58
C ILE A 121 -1.73 22.10 -0.41
N TYR A 122 -3.00 21.83 -0.74
CA TYR A 122 -4.07 22.82 -0.60
C TYR A 122 -4.39 23.17 0.85
N ILE A 123 -4.33 22.18 1.76
CA ILE A 123 -4.59 22.41 3.19
C ILE A 123 -3.47 23.26 3.82
N VAL A 124 -2.22 22.98 3.46
CA VAL A 124 -1.03 23.63 4.04
C VAL A 124 -0.73 25.00 3.40
N ALA A 125 -1.19 25.26 2.17
CA ALA A 125 -0.97 26.53 1.46
C ALA A 125 -1.45 27.80 2.23
N GLY A 126 -2.29 27.65 3.26
CA GLY A 126 -2.74 28.75 4.12
C GLY A 126 -1.87 29.00 5.37
N TYR A 127 -0.85 28.19 5.62
CA TYR A 127 0.01 28.29 6.81
C TYR A 127 1.46 28.60 6.41
N PRO A 128 2.18 29.45 7.16
CA PRO A 128 3.61 29.66 6.95
C PRO A 128 4.37 28.40 7.38
N THR A 129 4.60 27.47 6.45
CA THR A 129 5.39 26.27 6.73
C THR A 129 6.82 26.47 6.24
N GLU A 130 7.73 26.75 7.16
CA GLU A 130 9.17 26.90 6.92
C GLU A 130 9.93 25.57 6.75
N ALA A 131 9.27 24.43 6.56
CA ALA A 131 9.97 23.15 6.45
C ALA A 131 9.44 22.30 5.29
N PHE A 132 10.16 22.33 4.17
CA PHE A 132 10.04 21.40 3.05
C PHE A 132 9.90 19.93 3.51
N HIS A 133 10.66 19.55 4.53
CA HIS A 133 10.62 18.21 5.14
C HIS A 133 9.27 17.86 5.78
N LEU A 134 8.59 18.81 6.42
CA LEU A 134 7.29 18.56 7.06
C LEU A 134 6.19 18.24 6.03
N GLN A 135 6.25 18.92 4.88
CA GLN A 135 5.33 18.66 3.77
C GLN A 135 5.56 17.27 3.17
N GLY A 136 6.82 16.90 2.94
CA GLY A 136 7.20 15.57 2.46
C GLY A 136 6.72 14.45 3.39
N THR A 137 6.93 14.57 4.70
CA THR A 137 6.45 13.60 5.70
C THR A 137 4.92 13.49 5.70
N THR A 138 4.19 14.60 5.58
CA THR A 138 2.72 14.61 5.61
C THR A 138 2.14 13.89 4.39
N ILE A 139 2.69 14.16 3.19
CA ILE A 139 2.30 13.46 1.96
C ILE A 139 2.63 11.97 2.07
N TYR A 140 3.82 11.62 2.56
CA TYR A 140 4.25 10.23 2.71
C TYR A 140 3.35 9.44 3.68
N THR A 141 3.06 10.00 4.85
CA THR A 141 2.20 9.37 5.87
C THR A 141 0.75 9.22 5.37
N GLY A 142 0.20 10.23 4.69
CA GLY A 142 -1.12 10.16 4.08
C GLY A 142 -1.20 9.09 2.98
N LEU A 143 -0.16 8.98 2.15
CA LEU A 143 -0.07 7.94 1.12
C LEU A 143 0.02 6.55 1.76
N LEU A 144 0.89 6.36 2.75
CA LEU A 144 1.05 5.10 3.49
C LEU A 144 -0.28 4.67 4.13
N MET A 145 -1.01 5.61 4.75
CA MET A 145 -2.32 5.35 5.34
C MET A 145 -3.33 4.89 4.29
N THR A 146 -3.36 5.56 3.13
CA THR A 146 -4.25 5.21 2.01
C THR A 146 -3.97 3.80 1.48
N MET A 147 -2.70 3.41 1.36
CA MET A 147 -2.32 2.05 0.95
C MET A 147 -2.81 0.99 1.95
N ASN A 148 -2.60 1.22 3.25
CA ASN A 148 -3.03 0.28 4.28
C ASN A 148 -4.57 0.20 4.38
N CYS A 149 -5.27 1.33 4.28
CA CYS A 149 -6.75 1.36 4.17
C CYS A 149 -7.24 0.52 2.98
N LYS A 150 -6.59 0.65 1.82
CA LYS A 150 -6.97 -0.11 0.61
C LYS A 150 -6.80 -1.62 0.82
N VAL A 151 -5.76 -2.07 1.52
CA VAL A 151 -5.60 -3.49 1.86
C VAL A 151 -6.78 -3.98 2.68
N ILE A 152 -7.17 -3.26 3.74
CA ILE A 152 -8.26 -3.65 4.62
C ILE A 152 -9.59 -3.76 3.87
N MET A 153 -9.87 -2.86 2.93
CA MET A 153 -11.09 -2.94 2.14
C MET A 153 -11.14 -4.20 1.25
N GLU A 154 -9.97 -4.72 0.86
CA GLU A 154 -9.84 -5.87 -0.03
C GLU A 154 -9.66 -7.21 0.73
N THR A 155 -9.41 -7.15 2.05
CA THR A 155 -9.28 -8.33 2.91
C THR A 155 -10.35 -8.39 3.99
N MET A 156 -10.98 -9.56 4.13
CA MET A 156 -12.12 -9.74 5.04
C MET A 156 -11.73 -10.16 6.46
N SER A 157 -10.44 -10.14 6.83
CA SER A 157 -9.97 -10.66 8.12
C SER A 157 -9.67 -9.57 9.15
N GLY A 158 -9.99 -9.85 10.41
CA GLY A 158 -9.74 -8.95 11.55
C GLY A 158 -8.25 -8.63 11.79
N ILE A 159 -7.34 -9.52 11.36
CA ILE A 159 -5.89 -9.38 11.60
C ILE A 159 -5.29 -8.18 10.88
N TYR A 160 -5.92 -7.73 9.79
CA TYR A 160 -5.47 -6.57 9.01
C TYR A 160 -5.69 -5.24 9.74
N TRP A 161 -6.66 -5.17 10.66
CA TRP A 161 -6.87 -3.98 11.50
C TRP A 161 -5.71 -3.76 12.47
N ALA A 162 -5.10 -4.82 13.00
CA ALA A 162 -3.93 -4.68 13.88
C ALA A 162 -2.69 -4.18 13.12
N VAL A 163 -2.45 -4.70 11.91
CA VAL A 163 -1.34 -4.25 11.05
C VAL A 163 -1.53 -2.79 10.61
N PHE A 164 -2.78 -2.39 10.35
CA PHE A 164 -3.14 -1.02 9.96
C PHE A 164 -2.75 0.05 10.97
N PHE A 165 -2.96 -0.18 12.28
CA PHE A 165 -2.62 0.83 13.29
C PHE A 165 -1.13 0.82 13.63
N LEU A 166 -0.46 -0.32 13.57
CA LEU A 166 0.95 -0.44 13.96
C LEU A 166 1.90 0.23 12.95
N VAL A 167 1.62 0.10 11.65
CA VAL A 167 2.54 0.56 10.59
C VAL A 167 2.65 2.10 10.50
N PRO A 168 1.56 2.89 10.49
CA PRO A 168 1.63 4.35 10.45
C PRO A 168 2.19 4.95 11.75
N VAL A 169 1.86 4.35 12.90
CA VAL A 169 2.41 4.77 14.20
C VAL A 169 3.91 4.52 14.25
N ALA A 170 4.38 3.35 13.80
CA ALA A 170 5.82 3.06 13.72
C ALA A 170 6.54 4.04 12.77
N ASN A 171 5.96 4.36 11.61
CA ASN A 171 6.54 5.33 10.69
C ASN A 171 6.60 6.75 11.28
N PHE A 172 5.56 7.17 12.01
CA PHE A 172 5.57 8.46 12.71
C PHE A 172 6.63 8.52 13.81
N LEU A 173 6.81 7.43 14.58
CA LEU A 173 7.84 7.35 15.61
C LEU A 173 9.25 7.37 15.02
N VAL A 174 9.47 6.70 13.88
CA VAL A 174 10.75 6.74 13.15
C VAL A 174 11.06 8.15 12.67
N ASP A 175 10.09 8.83 12.04
CA ASP A 175 10.27 10.22 11.58
C ASP A 175 10.53 11.18 12.75
N LEU A 176 9.84 11.00 13.89
CA LEU A 176 10.09 11.77 15.11
C LEU A 176 11.50 11.50 15.68
N SER A 177 11.95 10.24 15.69
CA SER A 177 13.29 9.88 16.18
C SER A 177 14.41 10.48 15.34
N LEU A 178 14.26 10.54 14.01
CA LEU A 178 15.22 11.17 13.12
C LEU A 178 15.29 12.68 13.35
N LYS A 179 14.13 13.34 13.50
CA LYS A 179 14.07 14.76 13.83
C LYS A 179 14.70 15.11 15.18
N LEU A 180 14.56 14.23 16.17
CA LEU A 180 15.21 14.40 17.48
C LEU A 180 16.72 14.13 17.45
N TYR A 181 17.20 13.31 16.51
CA TYR A 181 18.61 13.01 16.33
C TYR A 181 19.38 14.14 15.63
N ASP A 182 18.76 14.79 14.63
CA ASP A 182 19.38 15.88 13.87
C ASP A 182 19.45 17.23 14.62
N HIS A 183 18.77 17.37 15.76
CA HIS A 183 18.91 18.52 16.67
C HIS A 183 19.77 18.13 17.89
N PRO A 184 21.08 18.44 17.93
CA PRO A 184 21.86 18.24 19.13
C PRO A 184 21.31 19.15 20.25
N PRO A 185 21.34 18.69 21.53
CA PRO A 185 20.93 19.54 22.64
C PRO A 185 21.83 20.78 22.67
N LEU A 186 21.19 21.95 22.66
CA LEU A 186 21.83 23.26 22.81
C LEU A 186 22.74 23.21 24.05
N SER A 187 24.06 23.25 23.83
CA SER A 187 25.08 23.48 24.84
C SER A 187 25.14 24.95 25.23
#